data_AF-A0A315XBS9-F1
#
_entry.id   AF-A0A315XBS9-F1
#
_cell.length_a   1.000
_cell.length_b   1.000
_cell.length_c   1.000
_cell.angle_alpha   90.00
_cell.angle_beta   90.00
_cell.angle_gamma   90.00
#
_symmetry.space_group_name_H-M   'P 1'
#
loop_
_entity.id
_entity.type
_entity.pdbx_description
1 polymer ?
#
loop_
_entity_poly.entity_id
_entity_poly.type
_entity_poly.pdbx_seq_one_letter_code
_entity_poly.pdbx_strand_id
1 'polypeptide(L)' 'MSPSVKPGQLVSYNGWAGFQYKNWSGANELEPGMVKWIGFAGGYGHLQHLGAEWQPVPSDRWIRCDFEKVAG' A
#
# COMPACT_ATOMS: atom_id res chain seq x y z
N MET A 1 -18.73 -4.53 -9.28
CA MET A 1 -18.09 -3.57 -10.22
C MET A 1 -18.74 -2.21 -10.04
N SER A 2 -17.98 -1.12 -10.06
CA SER A 2 -18.50 0.24 -9.82
C SER A 2 -18.19 1.15 -11.02
N PRO A 3 -19.18 1.88 -11.58
CA PRO A 3 -18.96 2.80 -12.70
C PRO A 3 -17.99 3.95 -12.41
N SER A 4 -17.79 4.27 -11.14
CA SER A 4 -16.92 5.38 -10.70
C SER A 4 -15.44 4.99 -10.61
N VAL A 5 -15.11 3.71 -10.81
CA VAL A 5 -13.71 3.24 -10.76
C VAL A 5 -13.12 3.27 -12.16
N LYS A 6 -11.90 3.83 -12.28
CA LYS A 6 -11.20 3.92 -13.56
C LYS A 6 -10.93 2.52 -14.14
N PRO A 7 -11.12 2.27 -15.45
CA PRO A 7 -10.71 1.01 -16.07
C PRO A 7 -9.24 0.69 -15.80
N GLY A 8 -8.95 -0.55 -15.44
CA GLY A 8 -7.61 -1.02 -15.04
C GLY A 8 -7.20 -0.69 -13.60
N GLN A 9 -8.09 -0.08 -12.81
CA GLN A 9 -7.86 0.19 -11.39
C GLN A 9 -8.63 -0.81 -10.52
N LEU A 10 -7.93 -1.40 -9.55
CA LEU A 10 -8.54 -2.16 -8.46
C LEU A 10 -8.50 -1.31 -7.18
N VAL A 11 -9.59 -1.32 -6.40
CA VAL A 11 -9.65 -0.66 -5.10
C VAL A 11 -10.01 -1.70 -4.05
N SER A 12 -9.06 -1.99 -3.17
CA SER A 12 -9.31 -2.70 -1.91
C SER A 12 -9.38 -1.66 -0.80
N TYR A 13 -10.50 -1.60 -0.09
CA TYR A 13 -10.60 -0.73 1.09
C TYR A 13 -9.66 -1.26 2.17
N ASN A 14 -8.99 -0.37 2.90
CA ASN A 14 -8.10 -0.77 3.99
C ASN A 14 -8.90 -1.26 5.21
N GLY A 15 -8.31 -2.13 6.02
CA GLY A 15 -8.86 -2.53 7.32
C GLY A 15 -9.64 -3.85 7.36
N TRP A 16 -9.61 -4.65 6.29
CA TRP A 16 -10.10 -6.03 6.34
C TRP A 16 -9.15 -6.89 7.19
N ALA A 17 -9.72 -7.71 8.08
CA ALA A 17 -8.95 -8.66 8.87
C ALA A 17 -8.55 -9.90 8.04
N GLY A 18 -7.42 -10.53 8.38
CA GLY A 18 -6.87 -11.65 7.59
C GLY A 18 -7.83 -12.84 7.42
N PHE A 19 -8.66 -13.13 8.42
CA PHE A 19 -9.67 -14.21 8.31
C PHE A 19 -10.79 -13.92 7.29
N GLN A 20 -10.94 -12.67 6.85
CA GLN A 20 -11.91 -12.28 5.83
C GLN A 20 -11.39 -12.56 4.41
N TYR A 21 -10.10 -12.85 4.26
CA TYR A 21 -9.49 -13.31 3.03
C TYR A 21 -9.29 -14.83 3.01
N LYS A 22 -9.21 -15.39 1.81
CA LYS A 22 -8.86 -16.80 1.63
C LYS A 22 -7.45 -17.05 2.16
N ASN A 23 -7.24 -18.21 2.80
CA ASN A 23 -5.95 -18.64 3.33
C ASN A 23 -5.31 -17.68 4.35
N TRP A 24 -6.11 -16.89 5.09
CA TRP A 24 -5.58 -15.93 6.07
C TRP A 24 -4.65 -14.87 5.45
N SER A 25 -4.86 -14.53 4.18
CA SER A 25 -4.07 -13.53 3.45
C SER A 25 -4.67 -12.13 3.56
N GLY A 26 -4.33 -11.22 2.64
CA GLY A 26 -4.77 -9.83 2.66
C GLY A 26 -4.26 -9.02 1.48
N ALA A 27 -4.66 -7.75 1.46
CA ALA A 27 -4.17 -6.80 0.47
C ALA A 27 -2.72 -6.36 0.76
N ASN A 28 -2.32 -6.39 2.04
CA ASN A 28 -1.00 -5.99 2.50
C ASN A 28 0.13 -6.88 1.95
N GLU A 29 -0.17 -8.13 1.63
CA GLU A 29 0.75 -9.11 1.05
C GLU A 29 1.15 -8.76 -0.38
N LEU A 30 0.41 -7.87 -1.04
CA LEU A 30 0.77 -7.33 -2.35
C LEU A 30 1.75 -6.17 -2.24
N GLU A 31 1.86 -5.52 -1.08
CA GLU A 31 2.62 -4.28 -0.90
C GLU A 31 4.12 -4.58 -0.71
N PRO A 32 5.01 -4.19 -1.65
CA PRO A 32 6.45 -4.46 -1.56
C PRO A 32 7.18 -3.61 -0.52
N GLY A 33 6.49 -2.69 0.17
CA GLY A 33 7.09 -1.83 1.18
C GLY A 33 8.02 -0.74 0.63
N MET A 34 7.84 -0.33 -0.63
CA MET A 34 8.71 0.64 -1.29
C MET A 34 8.73 1.99 -0.55
N VAL A 35 9.93 2.46 -0.21
CA VAL A 35 10.15 3.77 0.43
C VAL A 35 10.71 4.77 -0.58
N LYS A 36 10.27 6.02 -0.51
CA LYS A 36 10.84 7.11 -1.31
C LYS A 36 12.18 7.55 -0.72
N TRP A 37 13.22 7.63 -1.56
CA TRP A 37 14.58 7.97 -1.15
C TRP A 37 14.70 9.27 -0.35
N ILE A 38 13.89 10.28 -0.66
CA ILE A 38 13.88 11.55 0.06
C ILE A 38 13.58 11.40 1.56
N GLY A 39 12.86 10.35 1.97
CA GLY A 39 12.59 10.05 3.38
C GLY A 39 13.82 9.63 4.19
N PHE A 40 14.96 9.40 3.52
CA PHE A 40 16.25 9.15 4.18
C PHE A 40 17.12 10.41 4.28
N ALA A 41 16.73 11.53 3.69
CA ALA A 41 17.48 12.76 3.83
C ALA A 41 17.46 13.22 5.30
N GLY A 42 18.54 13.81 5.78
CA GLY A 42 18.66 14.27 7.16
C GLY A 42 19.70 15.38 7.30
N GLY A 43 19.69 16.10 8.43
CA GLY A 43 20.71 17.11 8.73
C GLY A 43 20.55 18.43 7.97
N TYR A 44 19.42 18.66 7.29
CA TYR A 44 19.18 19.88 6.52
C TYR A 44 17.95 20.64 7.04
N GLY A 45 18.19 21.66 7.88
CA GLY A 45 17.12 22.49 8.44
C GLY A 45 16.04 21.66 9.13
N HIS A 46 14.82 21.72 8.60
CA HIS A 46 13.65 21.01 9.12
C HIS A 46 13.58 19.52 8.73
N LEU A 47 14.50 19.02 7.90
CA LEU A 47 14.59 17.62 7.50
C LEU A 47 15.36 16.83 8.55
N GLN A 48 14.71 16.53 9.67
CA GLN A 48 15.28 15.80 10.80
C GLN A 48 14.44 14.58 11.12
N HIS A 49 15.08 13.43 11.29
CA HIS A 49 14.37 12.21 11.67
C HIS A 49 13.76 12.37 13.07
N LEU A 50 12.44 12.33 13.16
CA LEU A 50 11.68 12.44 14.40
C LEU A 50 10.79 11.21 14.54
N GLY A 51 10.32 10.91 15.75
CA GLY A 51 9.57 9.68 16.03
C GLY A 51 8.30 9.49 15.18
N ALA A 52 7.64 10.58 14.77
CA ALA A 52 6.43 10.56 13.94
C ALA A 52 6.56 11.37 12.65
N GLU A 53 7.69 12.04 12.44
CA GLU A 53 7.88 12.99 11.35
C GLU A 53 9.18 12.70 10.62
N TRP A 54 9.19 12.95 9.31
CA TRP A 54 10.37 12.81 8.47
C TRP A 54 11.05 11.43 8.60
N GLN A 55 10.23 10.38 8.56
CA GLN A 55 10.68 8.99 8.56
C GLN A 55 10.57 8.36 7.18
N PRO A 56 11.39 7.33 6.89
CA PRO A 56 11.16 6.38 5.82
C PRO A 56 9.79 5.69 6.00
N VAL A 57 8.77 6.11 5.25
CA VAL A 57 7.43 5.48 5.29
C VAL A 57 7.17 4.71 3.99
N PRO A 58 6.76 3.43 4.07
CA PRO A 58 6.35 2.66 2.90
C PRO A 58 5.17 3.29 2.16
N SER A 59 5.20 3.24 0.84
CA SER A 59 4.06 3.59 -0.01
C SER A 59 3.24 2.34 -0.32
N ASP A 60 1.98 2.34 0.12
CA ASP A 60 0.96 1.31 -0.10
C ASP A 60 0.17 1.51 -1.41
N ARG A 61 0.25 2.69 -2.01
CA ARG A 61 -0.47 3.03 -3.26
C ARG A 61 0.37 2.78 -4.51
N TRP A 62 -0.33 2.59 -5.63
CA TRP A 62 0.24 2.36 -6.97
C TRP A 62 0.92 1.01 -7.16
N ILE A 63 0.54 0.01 -6.36
CA ILE A 63 0.97 -1.37 -6.54
C ILE A 63 0.22 -1.99 -7.72
N ARG A 64 0.97 -2.68 -8.59
CA ARG A 64 0.40 -3.43 -9.71
C ARG A 64 0.22 -4.88 -9.30
N CYS A 65 -0.92 -5.45 -9.62
CA CYS A 65 -1.22 -6.86 -9.45
C CYS A 65 -2.03 -7.36 -10.64
N ASP A 66 -1.91 -8.65 -10.93
CA ASP A 66 -2.87 -9.33 -11.79
C ASP A 66 -4.11 -9.72 -10.97
N PHE A 67 -5.24 -9.90 -11.65
CA PHE A 67 -6.46 -10.37 -11.01
C PHE A 67 -7.19 -11.35 -11.93
N GLU A 68 -7.87 -12.30 -11.31
CA GLU A 68 -8.72 -13.25 -12.01
C GLU A 68 -10.07 -13.37 -11.31
N LYS A 69 -11.07 -13.83 -12.05
CA LYS A 69 -12.32 -14.24 -11.45
C LYS A 69 -12.08 -15.55 -10.70
N VAL A 70 -12.44 -15.60 -9.42
CA VAL A 70 -12.38 -16.83 -8.64
C VAL A 70 -13.22 -17.92 -9.32
N ALA A 71 -12.59 -19.05 -9.65
CA ALA A 71 -13.30 -20.26 -10.08
C ALA A 71 -14.00 -20.88 -8.87
N GLY A 72 -15.30 -21.12 -9.00
CA GLY A 72 -16.14 -21.74 -7.97
C GLY A 72 -15.87 -23.22 -7.80
#